data_AF-A0A9C9C0E8-F1
#
_entry.id   AF-A0A9C9C0E8-F1
#
_cell.length_a   1.000
_cell.length_b   1.000
_cell.length_c   1.000
_cell.angle_alpha   90.00
_cell.angle_beta   90.00
_cell.angle_gamma   90.00
#
_symmetry.space_group_name_H-M   'P 1'
#
loop_
_entity.id
_entity.type
_entity.pdbx_description
1 polymer ?
#
loop_
_entity_poly.entity_id
_entity_poly.type
_entity_poly.pdbx_seq_one_letter_code
_entity_poly.pdbx_strand_id
1 'polypeptide(L)' 'MELECEKYKDKVDSENAVCRHPDDYCQFRQGCIIRFMEKERKGQQKAKASSLSGNSAKPQ' A
#
# COMPACT_ATOMS: atom_id res chain seq x y z
N MET A 1 -5.85 -12.06 -6.68
CA MET A 1 -4.58 -12.55 -7.27
C MET A 1 -3.64 -12.85 -6.11
N GLU A 2 -2.76 -13.83 -6.21
CA GLU A 2 -1.81 -14.14 -5.14
C GLU A 2 -0.41 -13.63 -5.50
N LEU A 3 0.26 -12.98 -4.54
CA LEU A 3 1.62 -12.49 -4.67
C LEU A 3 2.54 -13.31 -3.77
N GLU A 4 3.76 -13.59 -4.22
CA GLU A 4 4.75 -14.34 -3.46
C GLU A 4 5.85 -13.42 -2.92
N CYS A 5 6.24 -13.62 -1.66
CA CYS A 5 7.44 -13.02 -1.09
C CYS A 5 8.67 -13.81 -1.56
N GLU A 6 9.61 -13.17 -2.27
CA GLU A 6 10.79 -13.87 -2.80
C GLU A 6 11.73 -14.41 -1.72
N LYS A 7 11.82 -13.74 -0.56
CA LYS A 7 12.71 -14.14 0.54
C LYS A 7 12.17 -15.32 1.35
N TYR A 8 10.90 -15.27 1.74
CA TYR A 8 10.27 -16.23 2.65
C TYR A 8 9.38 -17.25 1.93
N LYS A 9 9.12 -17.07 0.63
CA LYS A 9 8.20 -17.88 -0.19
C LYS A 9 6.77 -17.92 0.34
N ASP A 10 6.42 -16.95 1.16
CA ASP A 10 5.06 -16.76 1.65
C ASP A 10 4.15 -16.19 0.57
N LYS A 11 2.92 -16.71 0.52
CA LYS A 11 1.87 -16.17 -0.32
C LYS A 11 1.05 -15.15 0.43
N VAL A 12 0.84 -14.00 -0.21
CA VAL A 12 -0.03 -12.93 0.30
C VAL A 12 -1.09 -12.60 -0.74
N ASP A 13 -2.28 -12.27 -0.28
CA ASP A 13 -3.37 -11.84 -1.13
C ASP A 13 -3.07 -10.46 -1.75
N SER A 14 -3.33 -10.28 -3.04
CA SER A 14 -3.10 -9.01 -3.74
C SER A 14 -3.97 -7.88 -3.19
N GLU A 15 -5.20 -8.20 -2.76
CA GLU A 15 -6.13 -7.22 -2.22
C GLU A 15 -5.75 -6.80 -0.80
N ASN A 16 -4.80 -7.48 -0.14
CA ASN A 16 -4.24 -7.10 1.17
C ASN A 16 -2.71 -7.26 1.23
N ALA A 17 -2.04 -7.01 0.09
CA ALA A 17 -0.60 -7.20 -0.05
C ALA A 17 0.18 -6.24 0.86
N VAL A 18 0.59 -6.75 2.03
CA VAL A 18 1.41 -6.05 3.02
C VAL A 18 2.58 -6.95 3.40
N CYS A 19 3.76 -6.37 3.52
CA CYS A 19 4.93 -7.13 3.94
C CYS A 19 4.79 -7.52 5.43
N ARG A 20 4.88 -8.82 5.73
CA ARG A 20 4.82 -9.34 7.11
C ARG A 20 6.10 -9.08 7.92
N HIS A 21 7.19 -8.73 7.25
CA HIS A 21 8.52 -8.54 7.84
C HIS A 21 9.08 -7.14 7.51
N PRO A 22 8.44 -6.05 7.98
CA PRO A 22 8.85 -4.70 7.65
C PRO A 22 10.20 -4.32 8.29
N ASP A 23 10.55 -4.91 9.42
CA ASP A 23 11.80 -4.64 10.16
C ASP A 23 12.98 -5.52 9.71
N ASP A 24 12.72 -6.60 8.98
CA ASP A 24 13.78 -7.44 8.44
C ASP A 24 14.44 -6.79 7.22
N TYR A 25 15.77 -6.88 7.18
CA TYR A 25 16.51 -6.58 5.97
C TYR A 25 16.08 -7.54 4.84
N CYS A 26 15.74 -6.95 3.70
CA CYS A 26 15.35 -7.67 2.49
C CYS A 26 16.00 -7.01 1.28
N GLN A 27 16.91 -7.73 0.62
CA GLN A 27 17.61 -7.27 -0.58
C GLN A 27 16.66 -6.91 -1.73
N PHE A 28 15.50 -7.57 -1.79
CA PHE A 28 14.48 -7.36 -2.82
C PHE A 28 13.55 -6.18 -2.53
N ARG A 29 13.74 -5.44 -1.43
CA ARG A 29 12.79 -4.41 -0.95
C ARG A 29 12.51 -3.30 -1.98
N GLN A 30 13.47 -2.97 -2.84
CA GLN A 30 13.30 -1.95 -3.88
C GLN A 30 12.45 -2.45 -5.07
N GLY A 31 12.51 -3.75 -5.39
CA GLY A 31 11.76 -4.38 -6.50
C GLY A 31 10.54 -5.19 -6.06
N CYS A 32 10.24 -5.25 -4.76
CA CYS A 32 9.20 -6.11 -4.23
C CYS A 32 7.79 -5.61 -4.60
N ILE A 33 7.04 -6.43 -5.36
CA ILE A 33 5.67 -6.12 -5.78
C ILE A 33 4.71 -5.92 -4.60
N ILE A 34 4.88 -6.66 -3.50
CA ILE A 34 4.08 -6.51 -2.28
C ILE A 34 4.28 -5.11 -1.68
N ARG A 35 5.55 -4.64 -1.63
CA ARG A 35 5.87 -3.29 -1.14
C ARG A 35 5.32 -2.20 -2.06
N PHE A 36 5.34 -2.43 -3.37
CA PHE A 36 4.73 -1.53 -4.34
C PHE A 36 3.21 -1.41 -4.13
N MET A 37 2.50 -2.54 -4.08
CA MET A 37 1.04 -2.59 -3.83
C MET A 37 0.66 -1.89 -2.51
N GLU A 38 1.43 -2.10 -1.45
CA GLU A 38 1.24 -1.44 -0.16
C GLU A 38 1.35 0.09 -0.29
N LYS A 39 2.38 0.58 -1.00
CA LYS A 39 2.59 2.02 -1.24
C LYS A 39 1.46 2.63 -2.07
N GLU A 40 1.06 1.96 -3.15
CA GLU A 40 -0.02 2.41 -4.02
C GLU A 40 -1.33 2.59 -3.24
N ARG A 41 -1.68 1.62 -2.38
CA ARG A 41 -2.86 1.72 -1.53
C ARG A 41 -2.79 2.87 -0.53
N LYS A 42 -1.63 3.04 0.13
CA LYS A 42 -1.41 4.16 1.06
C LYS A 42 -1.53 5.51 0.34
N GLY A 43 -1.05 5.60 -0.90
CA GLY A 43 -1.19 6.78 -1.75
C GLY A 43 -2.66 7.09 -2.08
N GLN A 44 -3.43 6.07 -2.49
CA GLN A 44 -4.86 6.21 -2.79
C GLN A 44 -5.69 6.60 -1.57
N GLN A 45 -5.38 6.07 -0.38
CA GLN A 45 -6.06 6.45 0.86
C GLN A 45 -5.82 7.93 1.20
N LYS A 46 -4.60 8.44 1.01
CA LYS A 46 -4.30 9.87 1.19
C LYS A 46 -5.05 10.75 0.20
N ALA A 47 -5.13 10.36 -1.07
CA ALA A 47 -5.87 11.10 -2.08
C ALA A 47 -7.38 11.19 -1.77
N LYS A 48 -7.97 10.10 -1.27
CA LYS A 48 -9.39 10.06 -0.85
C LYS A 48 -9.66 10.85 0.43
N ALA A 49 -8.72 10.90 1.36
CA ALA A 49 -8.87 11.69 2.59
C ALA A 49 -8.87 13.21 2.31
N SER A 50 -8.04 13.67 1.36
CA SER A 50 -7.94 15.09 1.00
C SER A 50 -9.13 15.64 0.19
N SER A 51 -10.01 14.78 -0.33
CA SER A 51 -11.15 15.18 -1.16
C SER A 51 -12.45 15.45 -0.37
N LEU A 52 -12.46 15.22 0.95
CA LEU A 52 -13.63 15.45 1.82
C LEU A 52 -13.58 16.73 2.67
N SER A 53 -12.51 17.55 2.58
CA SER A 53 -12.35 18.77 3.42
C SER A 53 -12.48 20.07 2.64
N GLY A 54 -13.43 20.16 1.69
CA GLY A 54 -13.56 21.32 0.81
C GLY A 54 -14.99 21.64 0.37
N ASN A 55 -15.95 21.68 1.30
CA ASN A 55 -17.20 22.39 1.04
C ASN A 55 -17.61 23.22 2.26
N SER A 56 -17.15 24.47 2.31
CA SER A 56 -17.80 25.51 3.10
C SER A 56 -18.52 26.42 2.10
N ALA A 57 -19.81 26.14 1.93
CA ALA A 57 -20.75 27.01 1.26
C ALA A 57 -20.71 28.39 1.93
N LYS A 58 -20.60 29.45 1.12
CA LYS A 58 -20.81 30.83 1.57
C LYS A 58 -22.14 31.30 0.98
N PRO A 59 -23.22 31.43 1.77
CA PRO A 59 -24.40 32.16 1.34
C PRO A 59 -24.10 33.66 1.28
N GLN A 60 -24.88 34.35 0.44
CA GLN A 60 -24.75 35.75 0.01
C GLN A 60 -24.65 36.76 1.15
#